data_AF-A0A973C926-F1
#
_entry.id   AF-A0A973C926-F1
#
_cell.length_a   1.000
_cell.length_b   1.000
_cell.length_c   1.000
_cell.angle_alpha   90.00
_cell.angle_beta   90.00
_cell.angle_gamma   90.00
#
_symmetry.space_group_name_H-M   'P 1'
#
loop_
_entity.id
_entity.type
_entity.pdbx_description
1 polymer ?
#
loop_
_entity_poly.entity_id
_entity_poly.type
_entity_poly.pdbx_seq_one_letter_code
_entity_poly.pdbx_strand_id
1 'polypeptide(L)'
;MDDIVKNDKQTIIFAACDEMIREAKPIDKITSREVATRVEWSHTVVAPYLKGWREQRAKKEREAVQQTQMSKNFVKALHLEVQERITKIQDVDAEQYALLVANKSAISVLKSVSRYGRFRNQCYSYP
;
A
#
# COMPACT_ATOMS: atom_id res chain seq x y z
N MET A 1 -10.56 -39.20 -20.74
CA MET A 1 -11.93 -38.67 -20.98
C MET A 1 -12.60 -38.23 -19.69
N ASP A 2 -12.11 -38.68 -18.52
CA ASP A 2 -12.70 -38.38 -17.20
C ASP A 2 -12.52 -36.94 -16.71
N ASP A 3 -11.48 -36.22 -17.17
CA ASP A 3 -11.19 -34.86 -16.66
C ASP A 3 -12.22 -33.80 -17.10
N ILE A 4 -12.85 -33.96 -18.27
CA ILE A 4 -13.86 -33.03 -18.78
C ILE A 4 -15.15 -33.15 -17.95
N VAL A 5 -15.62 -34.39 -17.74
CA VAL A 5 -16.82 -34.68 -16.94
C VAL A 5 -16.63 -34.32 -15.46
N LYS A 6 -15.40 -34.46 -14.94
CA LYS A 6 -15.05 -34.05 -13.58
C LYS A 6 -15.12 -32.54 -13.40
N ASN A 7 -14.71 -31.77 -14.42
CA ASN A 7 -14.75 -30.31 -14.39
C ASN A 7 -16.20 -29.77 -14.47
N ASP A 8 -17.07 -30.45 -15.23
CA ASP A 8 -18.49 -30.11 -15.33
C ASP A 8 -19.22 -30.33 -13.99
N LYS A 9 -18.99 -31.48 -13.35
CA LYS A 9 -19.56 -31.80 -12.02
C LYS A 9 -19.10 -30.84 -10.94
N GLN A 10 -17.82 -30.49 -10.96
CA GLN A 10 -17.25 -29.52 -10.04
C GLN A 10 -17.90 -28.15 -10.21
N THR A 11 -18.03 -27.68 -11.44
CA THR A 11 -18.64 -26.37 -11.76
C THR A 11 -20.07 -26.26 -11.26
N ILE A 12 -20.89 -27.30 -11.51
CA ILE A 12 -22.30 -27.34 -11.08
C ILE A 12 -22.41 -27.33 -9.55
N ILE A 13 -21.61 -28.15 -8.86
CA ILE A 13 -21.62 -28.21 -7.39
C ILE A 13 -21.16 -26.87 -6.79
N PHE A 14 -20.15 -26.24 -7.38
CA PHE A 14 -19.60 -24.98 -6.89
C PHE A 14 -20.61 -23.84 -7.05
N ALA A 15 -21.28 -23.78 -8.21
CA ALA A 15 -22.36 -22.83 -8.45
C ALA A 15 -23.50 -23.01 -7.43
N ALA A 16 -23.93 -24.24 -7.18
CA ALA A 16 -24.96 -24.52 -6.18
C ALA A 16 -24.54 -24.10 -4.76
N CYS A 17 -23.27 -24.30 -4.38
CA CYS A 17 -22.75 -23.86 -3.08
C CYS A 17 -22.68 -22.33 -2.98
N ASP A 18 -22.30 -21.64 -4.05
CA ASP A 18 -22.24 -20.17 -4.09
C ASP A 18 -23.65 -19.54 -4.06
N GLU A 19 -24.64 -20.17 -4.69
CA GLU A 19 -26.05 -19.78 -4.55
C GLU A 19 -26.55 -19.91 -3.11
N MET A 20 -26.21 -21.01 -2.42
CA MET A 20 -26.56 -21.20 -1.00
C MET A 20 -25.95 -20.11 -0.10
N ILE A 21 -24.75 -19.61 -0.42
CA ILE A 21 -24.15 -18.47 0.30
C ILE A 21 -24.91 -17.18 -0.01
N ARG A 22 -25.31 -16.97 -1.27
CA ARG A 22 -26.09 -15.79 -1.67
C ARG A 22 -27.43 -15.73 -0.94
N GLU A 23 -28.00 -16.87 -0.60
CA GLU A 23 -29.18 -17.01 0.28
C GLU A 23 -28.88 -16.82 1.78
N ALA A 24 -27.72 -16.24 2.12
CA ALA A 24 -27.25 -15.98 3.48
C ALA A 24 -26.99 -17.23 4.33
N LYS A 25 -26.76 -18.40 3.71
CA LYS A 25 -26.38 -19.60 4.46
C LYS A 25 -24.89 -19.56 4.80
N PRO A 26 -24.51 -19.71 6.08
CA PRO A 26 -23.10 -19.75 6.45
C PRO A 26 -22.44 -21.01 5.90
N ILE A 27 -21.19 -20.86 5.45
CA ILE A 27 -20.39 -21.90 4.79
C ILE A 27 -20.35 -23.19 5.62
N ASP A 28 -20.23 -23.06 6.95
CA ASP A 28 -20.15 -24.19 7.86
C ASP A 28 -21.42 -25.04 7.88
N LYS A 29 -22.58 -24.43 7.59
CA LYS A 29 -23.88 -25.12 7.57
C LYS A 29 -24.23 -25.72 6.19
N ILE A 30 -23.39 -25.56 5.17
CA ILE A 30 -23.62 -26.17 3.85
C ILE A 30 -23.22 -27.64 3.91
N THR A 31 -24.21 -28.53 3.96
CA THR A 31 -23.96 -29.98 4.04
C THR A 31 -24.00 -30.65 2.66
N SER A 32 -23.29 -31.76 2.50
CA SER A 32 -23.29 -32.53 1.24
C SER A 32 -24.67 -33.06 0.88
N ARG A 33 -25.54 -33.31 1.86
CA ARG A 33 -26.93 -33.75 1.64
C ARG A 33 -27.79 -32.65 1.03
N GLU A 34 -27.68 -31.42 1.51
CA GLU A 34 -28.47 -30.31 0.99
C GLU A 34 -28.03 -29.88 -0.40
N VAL A 35 -26.71 -29.88 -0.64
CA VAL A 35 -26.16 -29.62 -1.98
C VAL A 35 -26.63 -30.72 -2.94
N ALA A 36 -26.54 -32.00 -2.52
CA ALA A 36 -27.06 -33.15 -3.27
C ALA A 36 -28.54 -33.01 -3.64
N THR A 37 -29.39 -32.52 -2.73
CA THR A 37 -30.80 -32.27 -3.03
C THR A 37 -31.00 -31.20 -4.10
N ARG A 38 -30.15 -30.15 -4.14
CA ARG A 38 -30.25 -29.09 -5.15
C ARG A 38 -29.76 -29.52 -6.53
N VAL A 39 -28.71 -30.35 -6.58
CA VAL A 39 -28.13 -30.82 -7.84
C VAL A 39 -28.68 -32.18 -8.29
N GLU A 40 -29.64 -32.74 -7.56
CA GLU A 40 -30.25 -34.06 -7.79
C GLU A 40 -29.24 -35.21 -7.91
N TRP A 41 -28.10 -35.12 -7.20
CA TRP A 41 -27.03 -36.13 -7.22
C TRP A 41 -26.88 -36.85 -5.88
N SER A 42 -26.22 -38.00 -5.90
CA SER A 42 -25.90 -38.71 -4.65
C SER A 42 -24.97 -37.89 -3.75
N HIS A 43 -25.26 -37.87 -2.45
CA HIS A 43 -24.40 -37.22 -1.45
C HIS A 43 -22.95 -37.74 -1.46
N THR A 44 -22.74 -39.02 -1.83
CA THR A 44 -21.40 -39.62 -1.94
C THR A 44 -20.60 -39.03 -3.08
N VAL A 45 -21.27 -38.64 -4.17
CA VAL A 45 -20.66 -37.98 -5.32
C VAL A 45 -20.33 -36.54 -4.98
N VAL A 46 -21.22 -35.85 -4.25
CA VAL A 46 -21.05 -34.42 -3.91
C VAL A 46 -20.02 -34.17 -2.81
N ALA A 47 -19.92 -35.06 -1.82
CA ALA A 47 -19.02 -34.93 -0.68
C ALA A 47 -17.56 -34.55 -1.02
N PRO A 48 -16.86 -35.24 -1.96
CA PRO A 48 -15.48 -34.88 -2.30
C PRO A 48 -15.37 -33.49 -2.96
N TYR A 49 -16.33 -33.09 -3.79
CA TYR A 49 -16.32 -31.77 -4.42
C TYR A 49 -16.64 -30.65 -3.43
N LEU A 50 -17.56 -30.89 -2.48
CA LEU A 50 -17.85 -29.93 -1.41
C LEU A 50 -16.62 -29.71 -0.51
N LYS A 51 -15.87 -30.77 -0.21
CA LYS A 51 -14.60 -30.65 0.52
C LYS A 51 -13.59 -29.80 -0.27
N GLY A 52 -13.41 -30.10 -1.56
CA GLY A 52 -12.52 -29.32 -2.43
C GLY A 52 -12.93 -27.86 -2.57
N TRP A 53 -14.24 -27.57 -2.62
CA TRP A 53 -14.77 -26.21 -2.65
C TRP A 53 -14.42 -25.42 -1.38
N ARG A 54 -14.58 -26.04 -0.19
CA ARG A 54 -14.19 -25.44 1.09
C ARG A 54 -12.68 -25.15 1.15
N GLU A 55 -11.86 -26.09 0.68
CA GLU A 55 -10.41 -25.93 0.63
C GLU A 55 -9.99 -24.79 -0.32
N GLN A 56 -10.62 -24.69 -1.51
CA GLN A 56 -10.35 -23.59 -2.45
C GLN A 56 -10.76 -22.23 -1.90
N ARG A 57 -11.88 -22.14 -1.19
CA ARG A 57 -12.32 -20.92 -0.49
C ARG A 57 -11.32 -20.51 0.59
N ALA A 58 -10.94 -21.44 1.46
CA ALA A 58 -9.97 -21.19 2.51
C ALA A 58 -8.60 -20.77 1.93
N LYS A 59 -8.19 -21.34 0.80
CA LYS A 59 -6.98 -20.94 0.08
C LYS A 59 -7.09 -19.51 -0.47
N LYS A 60 -8.19 -19.17 -1.16
CA LYS A 60 -8.42 -17.81 -1.67
C LYS A 60 -8.46 -16.77 -0.56
N GLU A 61 -9.08 -17.09 0.57
CA GLU A 61 -9.10 -16.21 1.74
C GLU A 61 -7.69 -15.97 2.31
N ARG A 62 -6.89 -17.03 2.45
CA ARG A 62 -5.48 -16.93 2.87
C ARG A 62 -4.66 -16.09 1.89
N GLU A 63 -4.84 -16.29 0.59
CA GLU A 63 -4.16 -15.50 -0.45
C GLU A 63 -4.56 -14.02 -0.38
N ALA A 64 -5.84 -13.71 -0.19
CA ALA A 64 -6.31 -12.33 -0.03
C ALA A 64 -5.73 -11.68 1.24
N VAL A 65 -5.67 -12.43 2.35
CA VAL A 65 -5.02 -11.96 3.59
C VAL A 65 -3.51 -11.72 3.37
N GLN A 66 -2.82 -12.60 2.64
CA GLN A 66 -1.41 -12.40 2.31
C GLN A 66 -1.18 -11.17 1.41
N GLN A 67 -2.02 -10.99 0.38
CA GLN A 67 -1.94 -9.83 -0.51
C GLN A 67 -2.16 -8.51 0.25
N THR A 68 -3.16 -8.46 1.12
CA THR A 68 -3.42 -7.28 1.97
C THR A 68 -2.30 -7.03 2.97
N GLN A 69 -1.70 -8.09 3.54
CA GLN A 69 -0.55 -7.97 4.43
C GLN A 69 0.70 -7.43 3.72
N MET A 70 0.96 -7.87 2.48
CA MET A 70 2.04 -7.31 1.66
C MET A 70 1.80 -5.84 1.33
N SER A 71 0.54 -5.46 1.05
CA SER A 71 0.17 -4.06 0.82
C SER A 71 0.47 -3.18 2.05
N LYS A 72 0.20 -3.64 3.28
CA LYS A 72 0.54 -2.86 4.49
C LYS A 72 2.03 -2.62 4.66
N ASN A 73 2.86 -3.63 4.40
CA ASN A 73 4.31 -3.51 4.49
C ASN A 73 4.85 -2.59 3.38
N PHE A 74 4.31 -2.71 2.17
CA PHE A 74 4.66 -1.86 1.04
C PHE A 74 4.29 -0.38 1.30
N VAL A 75 3.09 -0.10 1.80
CA VAL A 75 2.65 1.27 2.15
C VAL A 75 3.53 1.88 3.23
N LYS A 76 3.93 1.10 4.24
CA LYS A 76 4.87 1.57 5.27
C LYS A 76 6.25 1.90 4.69
N ALA A 77 6.79 1.02 3.85
CA ALA A 77 8.09 1.26 3.19
C ALA A 77 8.03 2.51 2.30
N LEU A 78 6.95 2.69 1.54
CA LEU A 78 6.72 3.86 0.72
C LEU A 78 6.63 5.15 1.56
N HIS A 79 5.93 5.10 2.70
CA HIS A 79 5.83 6.25 3.60
C HIS A 79 7.20 6.65 4.18
N LEU A 80 8.02 5.67 4.58
CA LEU A 80 9.38 5.93 5.09
C LEU A 80 10.28 6.55 4.02
N GLU A 81 10.27 6.02 2.80
CA GLU A 81 11.04 6.57 1.68
C GLU A 81 10.62 8.02 1.36
N VAL A 82 9.32 8.30 1.37
CA VAL A 82 8.81 9.66 1.13
C VAL A 82 9.23 10.61 2.26
N GLN A 83 9.11 10.18 3.52
CA GLN A 83 9.56 10.96 4.68
C GLN A 83 11.06 11.28 4.60
N GLU A 84 11.89 10.28 4.31
CA GLU A 84 13.35 10.47 4.19
C GLU A 84 13.70 11.50 3.09
N ARG A 85 13.00 11.45 1.95
CA ARG A 85 13.19 12.44 0.87
C ARG A 85 12.77 13.84 1.28
N ILE A 86 11.64 13.97 1.99
CA ILE A 86 11.17 15.27 2.49
C ILE A 86 12.17 15.86 3.48
N THR A 87 12.68 15.06 4.42
CA THR A 87 13.69 15.51 5.40
C THR A 87 14.95 16.00 4.68
N LYS A 88 15.45 15.26 3.68
CA LYS A 88 16.62 15.69 2.90
C LYS A 88 16.39 17.03 2.18
N ILE A 89 15.19 17.26 1.65
CA ILE A 89 14.85 18.55 1.02
C ILE A 89 14.82 19.67 2.06
N GLN A 90 14.23 19.43 3.23
CA GLN A 90 14.17 20.41 4.31
C GLN A 90 15.57 20.77 4.85
N ASP A 91 16.47 19.79 4.93
CA ASP A 91 17.86 20.03 5.34
C ASP A 91 18.59 20.92 4.32
N VAL A 92 18.39 20.67 3.02
CA VAL A 92 18.95 21.51 1.96
C VAL A 92 18.38 22.93 2.01
N ASP A 93 17.08 23.09 2.22
CA ASP A 93 16.45 24.41 2.36
C ASP A 93 16.98 25.16 3.58
N ALA A 94 17.20 24.46 4.70
CA ALA A 94 17.78 25.05 5.91
C ALA A 94 19.23 25.51 5.69
N GLU A 95 20.05 24.72 5.00
CA GLU A 95 21.42 25.09 4.63
C GLU A 95 21.44 26.31 3.71
N GLN A 96 20.59 26.33 2.68
CA GLN A 96 20.49 27.49 1.77
C GLN A 96 20.04 28.76 2.51
N TYR A 97 19.09 28.63 3.42
CA TYR A 97 18.64 29.76 4.23
C TYR A 97 19.76 30.29 5.13
N ALA A 98 20.54 29.41 5.77
CA ALA A 98 21.69 29.79 6.58
C ALA A 98 22.76 30.54 5.75
N LEU A 99 23.06 30.06 4.53
CA LEU A 99 23.98 30.73 3.60
C LEU A 99 23.47 32.10 3.17
N LEU A 100 22.18 32.25 2.88
CA LEU A 100 21.57 33.54 2.53
C LEU A 100 21.66 34.54 3.69
N VAL A 101 21.44 34.10 4.92
CA VAL A 101 21.57 34.94 6.12
C VAL A 101 23.02 35.38 6.33
N ALA A 102 23.98 34.47 6.20
CA ALA A 102 25.41 34.78 6.31
C ALA A 102 25.88 35.76 5.23
N ASN A 103 25.38 35.63 4.00
CA ASN A 103 25.75 36.53 2.91
C ASN A 103 25.16 37.94 3.13
N LYS A 104 23.90 38.04 3.58
CA LYS A 104 23.29 39.32 3.94
C LYS A 104 24.05 40.05 5.05
N SER A 105 24.52 39.33 6.07
CA SER A 105 25.30 39.94 7.15
C SER A 105 26.68 40.40 6.66
N ALA A 106 27.39 39.60 5.85
CA ALA A 106 28.66 39.99 5.25
C ALA A 106 28.54 41.25 4.37
N ILE A 107 27.50 41.35 3.54
CA ILE A 107 27.23 42.54 2.72
C ILE A 107 26.98 43.78 3.60
N SER A 108 26.29 43.63 4.72
CA SER A 108 26.04 44.75 5.65
C SER A 108 27.33 45.30 6.26
N VAL A 109 28.26 44.40 6.63
CA VAL A 109 29.59 44.74 7.17
C VAL A 109 30.46 45.40 6.10
N LEU A 110 30.48 44.86 4.88
CA LEU A 110 31.22 45.49 3.78
C LEU A 110 30.70 46.91 3.47
N LYS A 111 29.39 47.12 3.52
CA LYS A 111 28.77 48.45 3.35
C LYS A 111 29.11 49.42 4.49
N SER A 112 29.27 48.96 5.73
CA SER A 112 29.69 49.82 6.83
C SER A 112 31.17 50.18 6.70
N VAL A 113 32.04 49.20 6.42
CA VAL A 113 33.48 49.42 6.22
C VAL A 113 33.75 50.36 5.03
N SER A 114 33.05 50.19 3.90
CA SER A 114 33.16 51.11 2.75
C SER A 114 32.72 52.53 3.10
N ARG A 115 31.65 52.69 3.90
CA ARG A 115 31.22 54.01 4.38
C ARG A 115 32.24 54.64 5.31
N TYR A 116 32.81 53.89 6.26
CA TYR A 116 33.85 54.39 7.15
C TYR A 116 35.14 54.76 6.39
N GLY A 117 35.57 53.97 5.40
CA GLY A 117 36.73 54.30 4.57
C GLY A 117 36.52 55.55 3.72
N ARG A 118 35.30 55.76 3.19
CA ARG A 118 34.95 56.96 2.41
C ARG A 118 34.90 58.22 3.28
N PHE A 119 34.41 58.11 4.51
CA PHE A 119 34.42 59.20 5.51
C PHE A 119 35.86 59.58 5.90
N ARG A 120 36.74 58.59 6.08
CA ARG A 120 38.13 58.83 6.48
C ARG A 120 38.93 59.58 5.42
N ASN A 121 38.72 59.27 4.12
CA ASN A 121 39.38 59.99 3.02
C ASN A 121 38.88 61.44 2.84
N GLN A 122 37.66 61.77 3.26
CA GLN A 122 37.19 63.16 3.28
C GLN A 122 37.89 64.00 4.36
N CYS A 123 38.30 63.39 5.47
CA CYS A 123 38.99 64.11 6.56
C CYS A 123 40.48 64.38 6.31
N TYR A 124 41.11 63.72 5.33
CA TYR A 124 42.52 63.96 4.94
C TYR A 124 42.67 64.83 3.70
N SER A 125 41.57 65.37 3.16
CA SER A 125 41.55 66.28 2.01
C SER A 125 41.14 67.69 2.46
N TYR A 126 41.94 68.31 3.33
CA TYR A 126 41.85 69.75 3.58
C TYR A 126 43.26 70.35 3.41
N PRO A 127 43.47 71.27 2.44
CA PRO A 127 44.74 71.98 2.26
C PRO A 127 45.02 72.97 3.39
#